data_AF-A0A944W7J7-F1
#
_entry.id   AF-A0A944W7J7-F1
#
_cell.length_a   1.000
_cell.length_b   1.000
_cell.length_c   1.000
_cell.angle_alpha   90.00
_cell.angle_beta   90.00
_cell.angle_gamma   90.00
#
_symmetry.space_group_name_H-M   'P 1'
#
loop_
_entity.id
_entity.type
_entity.pdbx_description
1 polymer ?
#
loop_
_entity_poly.entity_id
_entity_poly.type
_entity_poly.pdbx_seq_one_letter_code
_entity_poly.pdbx_strand_id
1 'polypeptide(L)'
;MDFLKTGLKGYSLKRNNPTLKGLSNLSSYFHFGHISSQRVAWEIKNSALPSIDKESFLEEMIIRRELADNFCEYEPNYDYFEGFHPWAQKSLNEHRNDEREYLYSPSHFEAAETHDPLWNAAQNQMKNMGKMHGYLFPHYLLQLGIHGILNRCNHTFYH
;
A
#
# COMPACT_ATOMS: atom_id res chain seq x y z
N MET A 1 -19.14 2.26 14.76
CA MET A 1 -19.35 0.87 14.29
C MET A 1 -20.36 0.77 13.13
N ASP A 2 -21.24 1.75 12.91
CA ASP A 2 -22.24 1.67 11.82
C ASP A 2 -21.65 1.67 10.40
N PHE A 3 -20.48 2.30 10.20
CA PHE A 3 -19.76 2.25 8.92
C PHE A 3 -19.44 0.82 8.47
N LEU A 4 -19.07 -0.08 9.38
CA LEU A 4 -18.73 -1.47 9.03
C LEU A 4 -19.94 -2.26 8.52
N LYS A 5 -21.17 -1.83 8.84
CA LYS A 5 -22.39 -2.54 8.47
C LYS A 5 -22.87 -2.21 7.05
N THR A 6 -22.57 -1.02 6.54
CA THR A 6 -23.11 -0.53 5.26
C THR A 6 -22.10 0.22 4.39
N GLY A 7 -21.04 0.77 4.99
CA GLY A 7 -20.04 1.62 4.31
C GLY A 7 -19.12 0.88 3.35
N LEU A 8 -19.06 -0.46 3.43
CA LEU A 8 -18.29 -1.29 2.50
C LEU A 8 -19.13 -1.85 1.33
N LYS A 9 -20.37 -1.39 1.15
CA LYS A 9 -21.19 -1.83 0.01
C LYS A 9 -20.56 -1.40 -1.32
N GLY A 10 -20.22 -2.38 -2.15
CA GLY A 10 -19.50 -2.20 -3.41
C GLY A 10 -17.99 -2.03 -3.22
N TYR A 11 -17.42 -2.41 -2.07
CA TYR A 11 -15.98 -2.38 -1.82
C TYR A 11 -15.21 -3.15 -2.90
N SER A 12 -15.66 -4.36 -3.23
CA SER A 12 -15.05 -5.21 -4.27
C SER A 12 -14.85 -4.48 -5.60
N LEU A 13 -15.84 -3.71 -6.04
CA LEU A 13 -15.83 -2.98 -7.31
C LEU A 13 -15.08 -1.64 -7.23
N LYS A 14 -15.13 -0.97 -6.08
CA LYS A 14 -14.64 0.42 -5.94
C LYS A 14 -13.21 0.52 -5.43
N ARG A 15 -12.69 -0.49 -4.73
CA ARG A 15 -11.39 -0.42 -4.02
C ARG A 15 -10.19 -0.10 -4.91
N ASN A 16 -10.29 -0.37 -6.22
CA ASN A 16 -9.23 -0.15 -7.20
C ASN A 16 -9.41 1.16 -7.98
N ASN A 17 -10.42 1.97 -7.68
CA ASN A 17 -10.64 3.24 -8.38
C ASN A 17 -10.33 4.42 -7.44
N PRO A 18 -9.18 5.11 -7.61
CA PRO A 18 -8.78 6.22 -6.74
C PRO A 18 -9.69 7.45 -6.80
N THR A 19 -10.58 7.52 -7.79
CA THR A 19 -11.57 8.61 -7.91
C THR A 19 -12.85 8.35 -7.10
N LEU A 20 -13.04 7.12 -6.61
CA LEU A 20 -14.23 6.72 -5.86
C LEU A 20 -13.95 6.64 -4.36
N LYS A 21 -14.95 6.99 -3.54
CA LYS A 21 -14.95 6.71 -2.10
C LYS A 21 -15.26 5.21 -1.87
N GLY A 22 -14.28 4.37 -2.16
CA GLY A 22 -14.40 2.91 -2.15
C GLY A 22 -13.67 2.19 -1.01
N LEU A 23 -12.81 2.89 -0.24
CA LEU A 23 -11.98 2.29 0.81
C LEU A 23 -12.61 2.42 2.20
N SER A 24 -12.19 1.54 3.11
CA SER A 24 -12.64 1.55 4.51
C SER A 24 -12.11 2.74 5.32
N ASN A 25 -10.95 3.28 4.94
CA ASN A 25 -10.19 4.28 5.69
C ASN A 25 -9.83 3.87 7.13
N LEU A 26 -9.67 2.55 7.36
CA LEU A 26 -9.34 2.01 8.68
C LEU A 26 -7.85 1.80 8.93
N SER A 27 -6.97 2.02 7.93
CA SER A 27 -5.53 1.75 8.03
C SER A 27 -4.90 2.39 9.27
N SER A 28 -5.11 3.69 9.48
CA SER A 28 -4.53 4.41 10.61
C SER A 28 -5.07 3.92 11.97
N TYR A 29 -6.34 3.50 12.04
CA TYR A 29 -6.91 2.94 13.26
C TYR A 29 -6.32 1.56 13.60
N PHE A 30 -6.04 0.73 12.59
CA PHE A 30 -5.34 -0.53 12.79
C PHE A 30 -3.88 -0.31 13.18
N HIS A 31 -3.20 0.62 12.51
CA HIS A 31 -1.80 0.93 12.76
C HIS A 31 -1.56 1.34 14.22
N PHE A 32 -2.39 2.23 14.77
CA PHE A 32 -2.27 2.67 16.16
C PHE A 32 -2.96 1.74 17.17
N GLY A 33 -3.51 0.61 16.74
CA GLY A 33 -4.21 -0.33 17.62
C GLY A 33 -5.50 0.22 18.25
N HIS A 34 -6.05 1.32 17.72
CA HIS A 34 -7.31 1.90 18.20
C HIS A 34 -8.51 0.96 18.01
N ILE A 35 -8.43 0.05 17.04
CA ILE A 35 -9.43 -0.98 16.79
C ILE A 35 -8.78 -2.35 16.57
N SER A 36 -9.38 -3.40 17.14
CA SER A 36 -8.94 -4.78 16.91
C SER A 36 -9.40 -5.28 15.54
N SER A 37 -8.48 -5.86 14.76
CA SER A 37 -8.80 -6.51 13.49
C SER A 37 -9.73 -7.70 13.65
N GLN A 38 -9.56 -8.49 14.70
CA GLN A 38 -10.44 -9.61 15.02
C GLN A 38 -11.87 -9.12 15.28
N ARG A 39 -12.01 -8.00 16.00
CA ARG A 39 -13.33 -7.38 16.22
C ARG A 39 -13.94 -6.93 14.90
N VAL A 40 -13.17 -6.26 14.04
CA VAL A 40 -13.66 -5.84 12.72
C VAL A 40 -14.07 -7.05 11.86
N ALA A 41 -13.26 -8.12 11.84
CA ALA A 41 -13.57 -9.35 11.11
C ALA A 41 -14.91 -9.95 11.56
N TRP A 42 -15.14 -10.00 12.88
CA TRP A 42 -16.40 -10.49 13.45
C TRP A 42 -17.60 -9.63 13.02
N GLU A 43 -17.49 -8.30 13.09
CA GLU A 43 -18.56 -7.38 12.68
C GLU A 43 -18.88 -7.50 11.18
N ILE A 44 -17.85 -7.61 10.32
CA ILE A 44 -18.03 -7.79 8.87
C ILE A 44 -18.70 -9.12 8.55
N LYS A 45 -18.28 -10.21 9.20
CA LYS A 45 -18.88 -11.53 9.01
C LYS A 45 -20.38 -11.51 9.32
N ASN A 46 -20.77 -10.84 10.42
CA ASN A 46 -22.15 -10.73 10.89
C ASN A 46 -22.95 -9.58 10.24
N SER A 47 -22.36 -8.79 9.34
CA SER A 47 -23.06 -7.69 8.66
C SER A 47 -23.99 -8.17 7.55
N ALA A 48 -24.86 -7.27 7.06
CA ALA A 48 -25.73 -7.50 5.91
C ALA A 48 -25.05 -7.23 4.54
N LEU A 49 -23.71 -7.08 4.51
CA LEU A 49 -22.97 -6.81 3.29
C LEU A 49 -23.04 -8.01 2.30
N PRO A 50 -22.95 -7.77 0.99
CA PRO A 50 -22.77 -8.84 0.01
C PRO A 50 -21.52 -9.68 0.31
N SER A 51 -21.58 -11.01 0.10
CA SER A 51 -20.46 -11.92 0.38
C SER A 51 -19.18 -11.50 -0.36
N ILE A 52 -19.29 -11.06 -1.61
CA ILE A 52 -18.15 -10.60 -2.41
C ILE A 52 -17.43 -9.40 -1.78
N ASP A 53 -18.15 -8.46 -1.17
CA ASP A 53 -17.54 -7.31 -0.48
C ASP A 53 -16.89 -7.74 0.84
N LYS A 54 -17.52 -8.68 1.56
CA LYS A 54 -16.96 -9.24 2.79
C LYS A 54 -15.65 -9.96 2.51
N GLU A 55 -15.66 -10.90 1.56
CA GLU A 55 -14.50 -11.70 1.17
C GLU A 55 -13.36 -10.79 0.69
N SER A 56 -13.65 -9.86 -0.22
CA SER A 56 -12.66 -8.90 -0.72
C SER A 56 -12.04 -8.05 0.38
N PHE A 57 -12.83 -7.62 1.37
CA PHE A 57 -12.31 -6.82 2.48
C PHE A 57 -11.51 -7.65 3.48
N LEU A 58 -12.01 -8.84 3.85
CA LEU A 58 -11.34 -9.74 4.78
C LEU A 58 -10.02 -10.27 4.23
N GLU A 59 -9.93 -10.53 2.92
CA GLU A 59 -8.68 -10.91 2.25
C GLU A 59 -7.59 -9.84 2.46
N GLU A 60 -7.93 -8.57 2.23
CA GLU A 60 -6.97 -7.47 2.38
C GLU A 60 -6.61 -7.20 3.85
N MET A 61 -7.61 -7.27 4.74
CA MET A 61 -7.42 -6.93 6.16
C MET A 61 -6.77 -8.06 6.97
N ILE A 62 -7.05 -9.32 6.66
CA ILE A 62 -6.50 -10.48 7.36
C ILE A 62 -5.27 -10.97 6.60
N ILE A 63 -5.46 -11.51 5.39
CA ILE A 63 -4.40 -12.23 4.68
C ILE A 63 -3.23 -11.30 4.36
N ARG A 64 -3.46 -10.18 3.67
CA ARG A 64 -2.35 -9.30 3.28
C ARG A 64 -1.65 -8.64 4.46
N ARG A 65 -2.41 -8.25 5.48
CA ARG A 65 -1.85 -7.58 6.65
C ARG A 65 -1.03 -8.55 7.50
N GLU A 66 -1.58 -9.73 7.81
CA GLU A 66 -0.86 -10.75 8.59
C GLU A 66 0.30 -11.35 7.80
N LEU A 67 0.24 -11.37 6.47
CA LEU A 67 1.39 -11.73 5.62
C LEU A 67 2.50 -10.68 5.70
N ALA A 68 2.17 -9.39 5.80
CA ALA A 68 3.18 -8.35 5.99
C ALA A 68 3.86 -8.47 7.37
N ASP A 69 3.08 -8.74 8.42
CA ASP A 69 3.62 -9.00 9.76
C ASP A 69 4.50 -10.26 9.75
N ASN A 70 4.04 -11.33 9.09
CA ASN A 70 4.82 -12.56 8.90
C ASN A 70 6.16 -12.29 8.22
N PHE A 71 6.17 -11.49 7.15
CA PHE A 71 7.40 -11.14 6.45
C PHE A 71 8.37 -10.36 7.35
N CYS A 72 7.89 -9.36 8.08
CA CYS A 72 8.75 -8.55 8.96
C CYS A 72 9.28 -9.36 10.17
N GLU A 73 8.52 -10.34 10.65
CA GLU A 73 8.93 -11.21 11.76
C GLU A 73 10.00 -12.23 11.33
N TYR A 74 9.86 -12.81 10.14
CA TYR A 74 10.71 -13.92 9.70
C TYR A 74 11.85 -13.53 8.76
N GLU A 75 11.85 -12.33 8.16
CA GLU A 75 12.96 -11.80 7.37
C GLU A 75 13.62 -10.63 8.11
N PRO A 76 14.79 -10.82 8.75
CA PRO A 76 15.49 -9.76 9.46
C PRO A 76 15.87 -8.56 8.59
N ASN A 77 16.00 -8.76 7.26
CA ASN A 77 16.35 -7.72 6.30
C ASN A 77 15.13 -7.23 5.50
N TYR A 78 13.93 -7.23 6.09
CA TYR A 78 12.67 -6.93 5.39
C TYR A 78 12.66 -5.55 4.71
N ASP A 79 13.49 -4.61 5.16
CA ASP A 79 13.65 -3.26 4.64
C ASP A 79 14.94 -3.04 3.82
N TYR A 80 15.70 -4.10 3.55
CA TYR A 80 16.92 -4.08 2.74
C TYR A 80 16.77 -4.92 1.47
N PHE A 81 17.68 -4.69 0.51
CA PHE A 81 17.71 -5.42 -0.76
C PHE A 81 17.88 -6.94 -0.57
N GLU A 82 18.60 -7.32 0.47
CA GLU A 82 18.89 -8.69 0.86
C GLU A 82 17.63 -9.47 1.29
N GLY A 83 16.58 -8.78 1.77
CA GLY A 83 15.31 -9.42 2.13
C GLY A 83 14.45 -9.81 0.93
N PHE A 84 14.82 -9.42 -0.29
CA PHE A 84 14.12 -9.88 -1.50
C PHE A 84 14.40 -11.34 -1.80
N HIS A 85 13.44 -12.01 -2.44
CA HIS A 85 13.65 -13.38 -2.88
C HIS A 85 14.84 -13.47 -3.88
N PRO A 86 15.68 -14.53 -3.85
CA PRO A 86 16.89 -14.62 -4.67
C PRO A 86 16.73 -14.37 -6.18
N TRP A 87 15.61 -14.80 -6.78
CA TRP A 87 15.34 -14.54 -8.20
C TRP A 87 15.18 -13.03 -8.49
N ALA A 88 14.58 -12.28 -7.57
CA ALA A 88 14.38 -10.83 -7.72
C ALA A 88 15.70 -10.09 -7.56
N GLN A 89 16.52 -10.48 -6.57
CA GLN A 89 17.87 -9.94 -6.39
C GLN A 89 18.72 -10.15 -7.65
N LYS A 90 18.68 -11.36 -8.22
CA LYS A 90 19.41 -11.70 -9.46
C LYS A 90 18.98 -10.80 -10.61
N SER A 91 17.68 -10.71 -10.89
CA SER A 91 17.16 -9.89 -11.98
C SER A 91 17.50 -8.41 -11.81
N LEU A 92 17.32 -7.84 -10.60
CA LEU A 92 17.69 -6.45 -10.32
C LEU A 92 19.18 -6.16 -10.49
N ASN A 93 20.05 -7.13 -10.18
CA ASN A 93 21.49 -7.01 -10.38
C ASN A 93 21.90 -7.10 -11.86
N GLU A 94 21.24 -7.95 -12.64
CA GLU A 94 21.48 -8.07 -14.10
C GLU A 94 21.16 -6.75 -14.81
N HIS A 95 20.10 -6.05 -14.39
CA HIS A 95 19.66 -4.77 -14.95
C HIS A 95 20.26 -3.53 -14.25
N ARG A 96 21.25 -3.70 -13.37
CA ARG A 96 21.78 -2.59 -12.55
C ARG A 96 22.42 -1.49 -13.38
N ASN A 97 22.94 -1.79 -14.57
CA ASN A 97 23.66 -0.84 -15.42
C ASN A 97 22.85 -0.35 -16.62
N ASP A 98 21.57 -0.73 -16.72
CA ASP A 98 20.68 -0.24 -17.78
C ASP A 98 20.54 1.28 -17.67
N GLU A 99 20.48 1.99 -18.79
CA GLU A 99 20.26 3.43 -18.78
C GLU A 99 18.83 3.73 -18.30
N ARG A 100 18.69 4.68 -17.36
CA ARG A 100 17.39 5.14 -16.87
C ARG A 100 16.99 6.38 -17.66
N GLU A 101 15.78 6.37 -18.20
CA GLU A 101 15.22 7.50 -18.95
C GLU A 101 15.11 8.77 -18.08
N TYR A 102 14.80 8.59 -16.78
CA TYR A 102 14.72 9.66 -15.80
C TYR A 102 15.52 9.30 -14.55
N LEU A 103 16.14 10.31 -13.95
CA LEU A 103 16.85 10.21 -12.67
C LEU A 103 16.47 11.40 -11.78
N TYR A 104 15.63 11.14 -10.79
CA TYR A 104 15.22 12.12 -9.79
C TYR A 104 16.04 12.00 -8.50
N SER A 105 16.36 13.15 -7.91
CA SER A 105 16.84 13.19 -6.52
C SER A 105 15.69 12.93 -5.53
N PRO A 106 15.99 12.58 -4.27
CA PRO A 106 14.97 12.47 -3.23
C PRO A 106 14.09 13.72 -3.10
N SER A 107 14.68 14.92 -3.23
CA SER A 107 13.94 16.19 -3.16
C SER A 107 12.92 16.36 -4.29
N HIS A 108 13.22 15.91 -5.52
CA HIS A 108 12.26 15.97 -6.63
C HIS A 108 11.06 15.05 -6.36
N PHE A 109 11.31 13.84 -5.83
CA PHE A 109 10.24 12.94 -5.42
C PHE A 109 9.41 13.52 -4.26
N GLU A 110 10.05 14.06 -3.23
CA GLU A 110 9.34 14.72 -2.11
C GLU A 110 8.51 15.92 -2.57
N ALA A 111 8.99 16.66 -3.57
CA ALA A 111 8.29 17.81 -4.15
C ALA A 111 7.14 17.43 -5.08
N ALA A 112 7.02 16.16 -5.51
CA ALA A 112 6.11 15.72 -6.57
C ALA A 112 6.45 16.34 -7.95
N GLU A 113 7.74 16.39 -8.26
CA GLU A 113 8.30 17.01 -9.48
C GLU A 113 8.92 15.96 -10.41
N THR A 114 8.13 14.95 -10.77
CA THR A 114 8.51 13.97 -11.79
C THR A 114 7.86 14.29 -13.14
N HIS A 115 8.29 13.61 -14.20
CA HIS A 115 7.67 13.68 -15.51
C HIS A 115 6.24 13.10 -15.53
N ASP A 116 5.90 12.23 -14.57
CA ASP A 116 4.62 11.54 -14.54
C ASP A 116 3.61 12.28 -13.66
N PRO A 117 2.55 12.87 -14.25
CA PRO A 117 1.52 13.57 -13.49
C PRO A 117 0.72 12.64 -12.56
N LEU A 118 0.58 11.35 -12.87
CA LEU A 118 -0.08 10.38 -12.00
C LEU A 118 0.75 10.10 -10.75
N TRP A 119 2.07 9.92 -10.91
CA TRP A 119 2.99 9.78 -9.79
C TRP A 119 2.96 11.02 -8.90
N ASN A 120 3.01 12.21 -9.51
CA ASN A 120 2.94 13.48 -8.79
C ASN A 120 1.61 13.64 -8.04
N ALA A 121 0.49 13.24 -8.63
CA ALA A 121 -0.82 13.26 -7.98
C ALA A 121 -0.86 12.32 -6.77
N ALA A 122 -0.29 11.12 -6.87
CA ALA A 122 -0.18 10.17 -5.76
C ALA A 122 0.67 10.75 -4.61
N GLN A 123 1.82 11.34 -4.93
CA GLN A 123 2.67 11.98 -3.93
C GLN A 123 1.98 13.17 -3.25
N ASN A 124 1.31 14.02 -4.02
CA ASN A 124 0.55 15.14 -3.48
C ASN A 124 -0.61 14.68 -2.60
N GLN A 125 -1.25 13.55 -2.92
CA GLN A 125 -2.26 12.95 -2.05
C GLN A 125 -1.66 12.58 -0.69
N MET A 126 -0.50 11.92 -0.68
CA MET A 126 0.22 11.58 0.55
C MET A 126 0.56 12.83 1.37
N LYS A 127 1.15 13.86 0.74
CA LYS A 127 1.53 15.12 1.40
C LYS A 127 0.35 15.86 2.03
N ASN A 128 -0.76 15.95 1.31
CA ASN A 128 -1.89 16.78 1.72
C ASN A 128 -2.86 16.06 2.67
N MET A 129 -3.00 14.73 2.53
CA MET A 129 -4.00 13.95 3.27
C MET A 129 -3.38 13.03 4.33
N GLY A 130 -2.05 12.86 4.33
CA GLY A 130 -1.36 11.89 5.17
C GLY A 130 -1.66 10.44 4.80
N LYS A 131 -2.20 10.20 3.60
CA LYS A 131 -2.57 8.89 3.09
C LYS A 131 -2.64 8.89 1.56
N MET A 132 -2.11 7.86 0.93
CA MET A 132 -2.28 7.58 -0.50
C MET A 132 -3.33 6.49 -0.74
N HIS A 133 -4.04 6.56 -1.87
CA HIS A 133 -4.95 5.50 -2.28
C HIS A 133 -4.19 4.21 -2.62
N GLY A 134 -4.59 3.07 -2.06
CA GLY A 134 -3.84 1.80 -2.16
C GLY A 134 -3.54 1.33 -3.58
N TYR A 135 -4.44 1.59 -4.52
CA TYR A 135 -4.26 1.25 -5.93
C TYR A 135 -3.09 2.00 -6.61
N LEU A 136 -2.68 3.16 -6.08
CA LEU A 136 -1.59 3.95 -6.63
C LEU A 136 -0.21 3.46 -6.15
N PHE A 137 -0.15 2.69 -5.05
CA PHE A 137 1.13 2.26 -4.47
C PHE A 137 2.01 1.45 -5.40
N PRO A 138 1.52 0.46 -6.17
CA PRO A 138 2.40 -0.31 -7.06
C PRO A 138 3.08 0.58 -8.11
N HIS A 139 2.32 1.48 -8.73
CA HIS A 139 2.84 2.45 -9.71
C HIS A 139 3.85 3.40 -9.06
N TYR A 140 3.51 3.92 -7.88
CA TYR A 140 4.35 4.82 -7.11
C TYR A 140 5.69 4.18 -6.71
N LEU A 141 5.65 2.95 -6.17
CA LEU A 141 6.84 2.21 -5.73
C LEU A 141 7.71 1.75 -6.88
N LEU A 142 7.13 1.37 -8.02
CA LEU A 142 7.90 1.00 -9.21
C LEU A 142 8.86 2.13 -9.61
N GLN A 143 8.35 3.36 -9.63
CA GLN A 143 9.15 4.51 -10.00
C GLN A 143 10.23 4.84 -8.97
N LEU A 144 9.97 4.66 -7.67
CA LEU A 144 11.01 4.77 -6.63
C LEU A 144 12.07 3.66 -6.72
N GLY A 145 11.67 2.44 -7.07
CA GLY A 145 12.55 1.28 -7.22
C GLY A 145 13.53 1.43 -8.38
N ILE A 146 13.07 1.96 -9.52
CA ILE A 146 13.93 2.29 -10.67
C ILE A 146 15.06 3.25 -10.28
N HIS A 147 14.82 4.09 -9.27
CA HIS A 147 15.74 5.14 -8.81
C HIS A 147 16.56 4.74 -7.57
N GLY A 148 16.39 3.52 -7.05
CA GLY A 148 17.14 3.03 -5.88
C GLY A 148 16.80 3.72 -4.56
N ILE A 149 15.61 4.30 -4.43
CA ILE A 149 15.18 5.08 -3.23
C ILE A 149 14.35 4.24 -2.25
N LEU A 150 14.02 2.98 -2.60
CA LEU A 150 13.21 2.08 -1.77
C LEU A 150 13.74 1.92 -0.33
N ASN A 151 15.06 1.93 -0.12
CA ASN A 151 15.68 1.75 1.20
C ASN A 151 15.37 2.87 2.22
N ARG A 152 14.77 4.00 1.82
CA ARG A 152 14.44 5.10 2.76
C ARG A 152 12.94 5.40 2.90
N CYS A 153 12.11 4.75 2.09
CA CYS A 153 10.70 5.09 2.02
C CYS A 153 9.85 4.42 3.10
N ASN A 154 10.32 3.30 3.68
CA ASN A 154 9.50 2.41 4.52
C ASN A 154 8.95 3.03 5.81
N HIS A 155 9.47 4.15 6.32
CA HIS A 155 8.84 4.83 7.45
C HIS A 155 7.53 5.55 7.11
N THR A 156 7.22 5.75 5.82
CA THR A 156 6.06 6.54 5.37
C THR A 156 4.93 5.71 4.75
N PHE A 157 5.18 4.45 4.38
CA PHE A 157 4.20 3.63 3.63
C PHE A 157 3.35 2.70 4.50
N TYR A 158 3.59 2.68 5.81
CA TYR A 158 2.73 2.01 6.80
C TYR A 158 1.65 2.92 7.41
N HIS A 159 1.41 4.12 6.85
CA HIS A 159 0.45 5.12 7.34
C HIS A 159 -0.84 5.22 6.49
#